data_AF-A0A7K0FZ44-F1
#
_entry.id   AF-A0A7K0FZ44-F1
#
_cell.length_a   1.000
_cell.length_b   1.000
_cell.length_c   1.000
_cell.angle_alpha   90.00
_cell.angle_beta   90.00
_cell.angle_gamma   90.00
#
_symmetry.space_group_name_H-M   'P 1'
#
loop_
_entity.id
_entity.type
_entity.pdbx_description
1 polymer ?
#
loop_
_entity_poly.entity_id
_entity_poly.type
_entity_poly.pdbx_seq_one_letter_code
_entity_poly.pdbx_strand_id
1 'polypeptide(L)' 'MGTLIVHPENKEQLSALKAFMKAFNISFEEAKQPYTTDFTEKMKLSKQQASEGKTVKISLDDIWK' A
#
# COMPACT_ATOMS: atom_id res chain seq x y z
N MET A 1 -15.60 6.80 -18.64
CA MET A 1 -14.23 6.27 -18.79
C MET A 1 -13.76 5.82 -17.42
N GLY A 2 -13.01 4.72 -17.33
CA GLY A 2 -12.60 4.12 -16.05
C GLY A 2 -11.10 3.85 -16.00
N THR A 3 -10.58 3.61 -14.80
CA THR A 3 -9.16 3.32 -14.56
C THR A 3 -8.94 1.82 -14.50
N LEU A 4 -8.03 1.30 -15.32
CA LEU A 4 -7.60 -0.09 -15.25
C LEU A 4 -6.33 -0.18 -14.39
N ILE A 5 -6.43 -0.85 -13.24
CA ILE A 5 -5.30 -1.12 -12.35
C ILE A 5 -4.81 -2.55 -12.61
N VAL A 6 -3.52 -2.70 -12.89
CA VAL A 6 -2.90 -3.96 -13.28
C VAL A 6 -1.82 -4.32 -12.25
N HIS A 7 -1.90 -5.52 -11.70
CA HIS A 7 -1.02 -6.01 -10.63
C HIS A 7 -0.11 -7.14 -11.16
N PRO A 8 1.03 -6.81 -11.80
CA PRO A 8 1.97 -7.82 -12.25
C PRO A 8 2.62 -8.55 -11.07
N GLU A 9 2.72 -9.87 -11.16
CA GLU A 9 3.27 -10.75 -10.11
C GLU A 9 4.80 -10.75 -10.09
N ASN A 10 5.44 -10.40 -11.21
CA ASN A 10 6.90 -10.41 -11.34
C ASN A 10 7.43 -9.27 -12.25
N LYS A 11 8.75 -9.07 -12.21
CA LYS A 11 9.42 -7.98 -12.96
C LYS A 11 9.34 -8.16 -14.48
N GLU A 12 9.26 -9.40 -14.96
CA GLU A 12 9.13 -9.71 -16.39
C GLU A 12 7.75 -9.31 -16.92
N GLN A 13 6.68 -9.66 -16.20
CA GLN A 13 5.31 -9.23 -16.50
C GLN A 13 5.18 -7.70 -16.52
N LEU A 14 5.76 -7.01 -15.53
CA LEU A 14 5.77 -5.53 -15.50
C LEU A 14 6.48 -4.95 -16.73
N SER A 15 7.59 -5.55 -17.14
CA SER A 15 8.39 -5.05 -18.27
C SER A 15 7.67 -5.28 -19.60
N ALA A 16 7.06 -6.46 -19.79
CA ALA A 16 6.23 -6.75 -20.95
C ALA A 16 5.05 -5.77 -21.04
N LEU A 17 4.33 -5.55 -19.94
CA LEU A 17 3.17 -4.67 -19.90
C LEU A 17 3.53 -3.21 -20.25
N LYS A 18 4.66 -2.70 -19.73
CA LYS A 18 5.19 -1.39 -20.10
C LYS A 18 5.53 -1.28 -21.59
N ALA A 19 6.11 -2.33 -22.18
CA ALA A 19 6.44 -2.35 -23.60
C ALA A 19 5.16 -2.30 -24.46
N PHE A 20 4.14 -3.07 -24.10
CA PHE A 20 2.83 -3.01 -24.75
C PHE A 20 2.20 -1.61 -24.63
N MET A 21 2.12 -1.06 -23.42
CA MET A 21 1.53 0.27 -23.21
C MET A 21 2.26 1.37 -24.01
N LYS A 22 3.60 1.32 -24.08
CA LYS A 22 4.39 2.23 -24.91
C LYS A 22 4.11 2.07 -26.40
N ALA A 23 4.01 0.83 -26.90
CA ALA A 23 3.73 0.55 -28.31
C ALA A 23 2.37 1.11 -28.75
N PHE A 24 1.39 1.10 -27.84
CA PHE A 24 0.06 1.65 -28.08
C PHE A 24 -0.09 3.13 -27.69
N ASN A 25 1.00 3.81 -27.32
CA ASN A 25 1.00 5.22 -26.92
C ASN A 25 0.06 5.52 -25.72
N ILE A 26 -0.11 4.53 -24.83
CA ILE A 26 -0.93 4.63 -23.63
C ILE A 26 -0.08 5.21 -22.50
N SER A 27 -0.50 6.35 -21.94
CA SER A 27 0.11 6.91 -20.73
C SER A 27 -0.18 6.02 -19.53
N PHE A 28 0.86 5.70 -18.75
CA PHE A 28 0.74 4.92 -17.52
C PHE A 28 1.51 5.59 -16.39
N GLU A 29 1.01 5.42 -15.18
CA GLU A 29 1.64 5.90 -13.97
C GLU A 29 2.16 4.70 -13.18
N GLU A 30 3.44 4.73 -12.81
CA GLU A 30 4.02 3.72 -11.92
C GLU A 30 3.98 4.26 -10.49
N ALA A 31 3.00 3.83 -9.72
CA ALA A 31 2.98 4.07 -8.28
C ALA A 31 4.06 3.21 -7.60
N LYS A 32 5.31 3.68 -7.62
CA LYS A 32 6.35 3.21 -6.69
C LYS A 32 6.05 3.82 -5.32
N GLN A 33 5.07 3.27 -4.64
CA GLN A 33 4.91 3.51 -3.21
C GLN A 33 5.32 2.24 -2.46
N PRO A 34 6.63 2.00 -2.25
CA PRO A 34 6.96 1.34 -1.00
C PRO A 34 6.40 2.25 0.09
N TYR A 35 5.62 1.70 1.02
CA TYR A 35 5.37 2.37 2.29
C TYR A 35 6.69 3.00 2.75
N THR A 36 6.67 4.29 3.10
CA THR A 36 7.89 4.96 3.54
C THR A 36 8.52 4.15 4.67
N THR A 37 9.85 4.10 4.74
CA THR A 37 10.55 3.34 5.79
C THR A 37 9.99 3.68 7.16
N ASP A 38 9.74 4.97 7.41
CA ASP A 38 9.10 5.51 8.61
C ASP A 38 7.71 4.91 8.89
N PHE A 39 6.86 4.73 7.86
CA PHE A 39 5.56 4.06 7.99
C PHE A 39 5.71 2.58 8.34
N THR A 40 6.65 1.87 7.71
CA THR A 40 6.89 0.45 8.00
C THR A 40 7.47 0.24 9.40
N GLU A 41 8.31 1.15 9.88
CA GLU A 41 8.89 1.12 11.23
C GLU A 41 7.81 1.41 12.29
N LYS A 42 6.98 2.43 12.07
CA LYS A 42 5.82 2.70 12.94
C LYS A 42 4.86 1.52 13.01
N MET A 43 4.61 0.85 11.88
CA MET A 43 3.75 -0.34 11.85
C MET A 43 4.35 -1.51 12.66
N LYS A 44 5.67 -1.75 12.55
CA LYS A 44 6.35 -2.76 13.36
C LYS A 44 6.31 -2.44 14.86
N LEU A 45 6.60 -1.19 15.22
CA LEU A 45 6.53 -0.71 16.60
C LEU A 45 5.13 -0.88 17.18
N SER A 46 4.10 -0.49 16.44
CA SER A 46 2.71 -0.62 16.85
C SER A 46 2.31 -2.09 17.07
N LYS A 47 2.74 -3.00 16.19
CA LYS A 47 2.53 -4.45 16.38
C LYS A 47 3.21 -4.96 17.64
N GLN A 48 4.44 -4.53 17.91
CA GLN A 48 5.16 -4.91 19.13
C GLN A 48 4.46 -4.41 20.38
N GLN A 49 4.06 -3.14 20.41
CA GLN A 49 3.30 -2.54 21.50
C GLN A 49 1.96 -3.27 21.74
N ALA A 50 1.28 -3.70 20.67
CA ALA A 50 0.07 -4.50 20.76
C ALA A 50 0.33 -5.88 21.41
N SER A 51 1.40 -6.57 21.02
CA SER A 51 1.81 -7.83 21.64
C SER A 51 2.25 -7.67 23.10
N GLU A 52 2.87 -6.54 23.44
CA GLU A 52 3.27 -6.19 24.81
C GLU A 52 2.09 -5.69 25.68
N GLY A 53 0.87 -5.59 25.13
CA GLY A 53 -0.30 -5.10 25.86
C GLY A 53 -0.29 -3.59 26.12
N LYS A 54 0.59 -2.83 25.46
CA LYS A 54 0.66 -1.35 25.49
C LYS A 54 -0.43 -0.74 24.59
N THR A 55 -1.66 -1.17 24.75
CA THR A 55 -2.82 -0.70 23.99
C THR A 55 -3.83 -0.03 24.91
N VAL A 56 -4.56 0.93 24.38
CA VAL A 56 -5.68 1.55 25.08
C VAL A 56 -6.96 0.97 24.51
N LYS A 57 -7.77 0.36 25.39
CA LYS A 57 -9.11 -0.09 25.02
C LYS A 57 -10.07 1.06 25.27
N ILE A 58 -10.69 1.54 24.21
CA ILE A 58 -11.69 2.62 24.26
C ILE A 58 -13.06 1.97 24.05
N SER A 59 -14.02 2.28 24.92
CA SER A 59 -15.41 1.81 24.83
C SER A 59 -16.26 2.84 24.08
N LEU A 60 -17.44 2.43 23.57
CA LEU A 60 -18.34 3.32 22.84
C LEU A 60 -18.78 4.53 23.68
N ASP A 61 -19.01 4.34 24.98
CA ASP A 61 -19.33 5.42 25.94
C ASP A 61 -18.22 6.48 26.07
N ASP A 62 -16.97 6.15 25.75
CA ASP A 62 -15.83 7.07 25.81
C ASP A 62 -15.72 7.95 24.56
N ILE A 63 -16.32 7.51 23.45
CA ILE A 63 -16.30 8.16 22.13
C ILE A 63 -17.49 9.10 21.95
N TRP A 64 -18.66 8.77 22.52
CA TRP A 64 -19.92 9.48 22.30
C TRP A 64 -20.43 10.18 23.58
N LYS A 65 -19.73 11.23 24.01
CA LYS A 65 -20.19 12.15 25.07
C LYS A 65 -20.95 13.36 24.52
#